data_AF-A0A2E7H2E1-F1
#
_entry.id   AF-A0A2E7H2E1-F1
#
_cell.length_a   1.000
_cell.length_b   1.000
_cell.length_c   1.000
_cell.angle_alpha   90.00
_cell.angle_beta   90.00
_cell.angle_gamma   90.00
#
_symmetry.space_group_name_H-M   'P 1'
#
loop_
_entity.id
_entity.type
_entity.pdbx_description
1 polymer ?
#
loop_
_entity_poly.entity_id
_entity_poly.type
_entity_poly.pdbx_seq_one_letter_code
_entity_poly.pdbx_strand_id
1 'polypeptide(L)'
;MEAEVQELLWGAGILALPVLLALPMRLAWQFWVGVGHEVSEYRTVVRQIVDSGHQVSSFSQTLDDIARNLRIPPAKQRLIEAELLHPLTLSHFLLLPALLILPLSAIMALPLILIGFPFMLFMEYLLIRRRLLIWALKSIERLMHWQVIHIPKPHRGTREKHRSLTEFSQHIEHFNYVPQAAFLGLFAWLIVHWVLDLDSWTVELIVSSILYMILLSILSVLNTAFEADLVFVDPAKGRLVPVNQWLEGVLNPVVGIGLVFLLGRNLLEEARDVDGNPILFATVVLTLLYGAAIVGISYRWGYSSWRGERVRQDFEVHVIDHLSPLSYDLTRTKGRIDFNVRMGMDERLTAFDIPNPHQMSFEDLQNLPSIPLDTKAPKNPLRK
;
A
#
# COMPACT_ATOMS: atom_id res chain seq x y z
N MET A 1 27.69 23.05 29.54
CA MET A 1 27.65 23.70 28.21
C MET A 1 28.42 22.95 27.11
N GLU A 2 29.75 22.78 27.13
CA GLU A 2 30.43 22.03 26.04
C GLU A 2 30.05 20.54 25.99
N ALA A 3 29.94 19.88 27.15
CA ALA A 3 29.51 18.49 27.24
C ALA A 3 28.04 18.29 26.79
N GLU A 4 27.11 19.14 27.25
CA GLU A 4 25.70 19.13 26.83
C GLU A 4 25.55 19.29 25.31
N VAL A 5 26.31 20.21 24.69
CA VAL A 5 26.29 20.41 23.24
C VAL A 5 26.86 19.20 22.51
N GLN A 6 27.92 18.60 23.02
CA GLN A 6 28.51 17.39 22.44
C GLN A 6 27.53 16.21 22.49
N GLU A 7 26.86 15.98 23.62
CA GLU A 7 25.88 14.89 23.76
C GLU A 7 24.65 15.10 22.87
N LEU A 8 24.16 16.33 22.76
CA LEU A 8 23.10 16.70 21.82
C LEU A 8 23.51 16.40 20.37
N LEU A 9 24.73 16.76 19.97
CA LEU A 9 25.26 16.49 18.63
C LEU A 9 25.38 14.99 18.35
N TRP A 10 25.83 14.20 19.33
CA TRP A 10 25.87 12.75 19.21
C TRP A 10 24.47 12.13 19.10
N GLY A 11 23.53 12.56 19.95
CA GLY A 11 22.13 12.10 19.88
C GLY A 11 21.49 12.42 18.52
N ALA A 12 21.67 13.65 18.03
CA ALA A 12 21.22 14.06 16.70
C ALA A 12 21.90 13.24 15.58
N GLY A 13 23.21 12.98 15.69
CA GLY A 13 23.96 12.16 14.75
C GLY A 13 23.46 10.70 14.70
N ILE A 14 23.15 10.12 15.85
CA ILE A 14 22.56 8.77 15.94
C ILE A 14 21.19 8.74 15.28
N LEU A 15 20.32 9.71 15.54
CA LEU A 15 19.00 9.81 14.89
C LEU A 15 19.09 10.01 13.38
N ALA A 16 20.13 10.69 12.89
CA ALA A 16 20.36 10.90 11.46
C ALA A 16 20.93 9.65 10.75
N LEU A 17 21.51 8.70 11.48
CA LEU A 17 22.21 7.54 10.91
C LEU A 17 21.34 6.71 9.95
N PRO A 18 20.08 6.36 10.26
CA PRO A 18 19.22 5.64 9.30
C PRO A 18 19.01 6.41 8.00
N VAL A 19 18.89 7.74 8.06
CA VAL A 19 18.69 8.59 6.88
C VAL A 19 19.95 8.61 6.01
N LEU A 20 21.11 8.73 6.65
CA LEU A 20 22.41 8.71 5.96
C LEU A 20 22.67 7.38 5.25
N LEU A 21 22.22 6.26 5.83
CA LEU A 21 22.33 4.93 5.21
C LEU A 21 21.25 4.69 4.13
N ALA A 22 20.05 5.25 4.31
CA ALA A 22 18.94 5.05 3.38
C ALA A 22 19.19 5.68 1.99
N LEU A 23 19.87 6.84 1.95
CA LEU A 23 20.16 7.56 0.71
C LEU A 23 21.02 6.75 -0.29
N PRO A 24 22.24 6.28 0.06
CA PRO A 24 23.05 5.48 -0.86
C PRO A 24 22.37 4.17 -1.22
N MET A 25 21.63 3.56 -0.29
CA MET A 25 20.89 2.33 -0.54
C MET A 25 19.78 2.52 -1.59
N ARG A 26 19.03 3.63 -1.50
CA ARG A 26 18.02 3.99 -2.51
C ARG A 26 18.64 4.19 -3.88
N LEU A 27 19.79 4.85 -3.96
CA LEU A 27 20.50 5.04 -5.22
C LEU A 27 20.95 3.69 -5.80
N ALA A 28 21.56 2.84 -4.98
CA ALA A 28 21.97 1.49 -5.38
C ALA A 28 20.79 0.66 -5.91
N TRP A 29 19.63 0.75 -5.25
CA TRP A 29 18.40 0.10 -5.71
C TRP A 29 17.95 0.59 -7.08
N GLN A 30 17.94 1.91 -7.31
CA GLN A 30 17.59 2.48 -8.62
C GLN A 30 18.53 2.01 -9.73
N PHE A 31 19.82 1.88 -9.42
CA PHE A 31 20.79 1.29 -10.35
C PHE A 31 20.52 -0.20 -10.63
N TRP A 32 20.15 -0.96 -9.59
CA TRP A 32 19.92 -2.40 -9.69
C TRP A 32 18.64 -2.78 -10.45
N VAL A 33 17.52 -2.09 -10.21
CA VAL A 33 16.26 -2.34 -10.94
C VAL A 33 16.42 -2.01 -12.44
N GLY A 34 17.31 -1.06 -12.76
CA GLY A 34 17.97 -1.00 -14.05
C GLY A 34 17.82 0.35 -14.75
N VAL A 35 18.98 0.88 -15.18
CA VAL A 35 19.11 2.11 -16.00
C VAL A 35 19.30 1.78 -17.49
N GLY A 36 19.21 0.49 -17.87
CA GLY A 36 19.41 0.04 -19.24
C GLY A 36 18.32 0.53 -20.19
N HIS A 37 18.68 0.70 -21.47
CA HIS A 37 17.74 1.13 -22.51
C HIS A 37 16.51 0.22 -22.62
N GLU A 38 16.72 -1.10 -22.62
CA GLU A 38 15.66 -2.12 -22.64
C GLU A 38 14.65 -1.96 -21.49
N VAL A 39 15.14 -1.70 -20.27
CA VAL A 39 14.30 -1.50 -19.08
C VAL A 39 13.52 -0.19 -19.20
N SER A 40 14.13 0.86 -19.75
CA SER A 40 13.47 2.15 -19.96
C SER A 40 12.36 2.06 -21.01
N GLU A 41 12.57 1.29 -22.08
CA GLU A 41 11.59 1.05 -23.14
C GLU A 41 10.40 0.26 -22.59
N TYR A 42 10.67 -0.85 -21.89
CA TYR A 42 9.64 -1.63 -21.22
C TYR A 42 8.81 -0.80 -20.24
N ARG A 43 9.47 0.00 -19.38
CA ARG A 43 8.82 0.88 -18.41
C ARG A 43 7.92 1.92 -19.10
N THR A 44 8.32 2.42 -20.26
CA THR A 44 7.53 3.38 -21.04
C THR A 44 6.25 2.74 -21.55
N VAL A 45 6.31 1.50 -22.05
CA VAL A 45 5.13 0.74 -22.49
C VAL A 45 4.17 0.49 -21.33
N VAL A 46 4.67 -0.04 -20.21
CA VAL A 46 3.82 -0.29 -19.03
C VAL A 46 3.21 1.01 -18.52
N ARG A 47 4.00 2.10 -18.45
CA ARG A 47 3.51 3.41 -18.06
C ARG A 47 2.42 3.92 -19.01
N GLN A 48 2.55 3.71 -20.31
CA GLN A 48 1.51 4.09 -21.28
C GLN A 48 0.19 3.32 -21.05
N ILE A 49 0.26 2.05 -20.70
CA ILE A 49 -0.93 1.23 -20.36
C ILE A 49 -1.58 1.75 -19.07
N VAL A 50 -0.78 2.04 -18.04
CA VAL A 50 -1.27 2.57 -16.77
C VAL A 50 -1.83 3.99 -16.94
N ASP A 51 -1.12 4.85 -17.66
CA ASP A 51 -1.52 6.25 -17.92
C ASP A 51 -2.77 6.34 -18.80
N SER A 52 -3.02 5.33 -19.64
CA SER A 52 -4.27 5.21 -20.42
C SER A 52 -5.45 4.70 -19.60
N GLY A 53 -5.23 4.29 -18.33
CA GLY A 53 -6.26 3.81 -17.42
C GLY A 53 -6.70 2.36 -17.65
N HIS A 54 -5.98 1.64 -18.52
CA HIS A 54 -6.26 0.24 -18.78
C HIS A 54 -5.67 -0.69 -17.72
N GLN A 55 -6.28 -1.87 -17.57
CA GLN A 55 -5.75 -2.91 -16.70
C GLN A 55 -4.53 -3.59 -17.33
N VAL A 56 -3.41 -3.58 -16.61
CA VAL A 56 -2.15 -4.21 -17.02
C VAL A 56 -2.33 -5.71 -17.25
N SER A 57 -3.20 -6.36 -16.47
CA SER A 57 -3.55 -7.78 -16.61
C SER A 57 -4.09 -8.13 -17.99
N SER A 58 -4.87 -7.23 -18.60
CA SER A 58 -5.45 -7.41 -19.93
C SER A 58 -4.39 -7.42 -21.05
N PHE A 59 -3.23 -6.81 -20.81
CA PHE A 59 -2.09 -6.74 -21.74
C PHE A 59 -0.97 -7.73 -21.39
N SER A 60 -1.24 -8.68 -20.48
CA SER A 60 -0.26 -9.67 -19.99
C SER A 60 0.53 -10.36 -21.10
N GLN A 61 -0.15 -10.89 -22.12
CA GLN A 61 0.50 -11.61 -23.22
C GLN A 61 1.41 -10.67 -24.05
N THR A 62 0.92 -9.47 -24.36
CA THR A 62 1.67 -8.45 -25.09
C THR A 62 2.90 -8.00 -24.32
N LEU A 63 2.77 -7.80 -23.00
CA LEU A 63 3.88 -7.44 -22.13
C LEU A 63 4.92 -8.55 -22.04
N ASP A 64 4.50 -9.80 -21.96
CA ASP A 64 5.41 -10.96 -21.94
C ASP A 64 6.17 -11.09 -23.27
N ASP A 65 5.52 -10.81 -24.42
CA ASP A 65 6.18 -10.82 -25.73
C ASP A 65 7.17 -9.67 -25.91
N ILE A 66 6.82 -8.46 -25.45
CA ILE A 66 7.73 -7.31 -25.45
C ILE A 66 8.94 -7.58 -24.55
N ALA A 67 8.72 -8.12 -23.35
CA ALA A 67 9.79 -8.48 -22.43
C ALA A 67 10.74 -9.53 -23.04
N ARG A 68 10.21 -10.54 -23.74
CA ARG A 68 11.00 -11.52 -24.49
C ARG A 68 11.82 -10.88 -25.60
N ASN A 69 11.23 -9.97 -26.37
CA ASN A 69 11.93 -9.25 -27.44
C ASN A 69 13.09 -8.40 -26.88
N LEU A 70 12.86 -7.72 -25.76
CA LEU A 70 13.85 -6.94 -25.02
C LEU A 70 14.81 -7.79 -24.18
N ARG A 71 14.73 -9.13 -24.25
CA ARG A 71 15.56 -10.09 -23.51
C ARG A 71 15.54 -9.89 -21.99
N ILE A 72 14.45 -9.36 -21.46
CA ILE A 72 14.26 -9.15 -20.02
C ILE A 72 13.83 -10.48 -19.40
N PRO A 73 14.54 -11.00 -18.37
CA PRO A 73 14.12 -12.23 -17.71
C PRO A 73 12.80 -12.00 -16.94
N PRO A 74 11.90 -13.00 -16.85
CA PRO A 74 10.59 -12.85 -16.22
C PRO A 74 10.64 -12.31 -14.78
N ALA A 75 11.66 -12.69 -14.00
CA ALA A 75 11.86 -12.16 -12.65
C ALA A 75 12.13 -10.64 -12.64
N LYS A 76 12.92 -10.15 -13.60
CA LYS A 76 13.23 -8.72 -13.74
C LYS A 76 12.03 -7.94 -14.31
N GLN A 77 11.28 -8.53 -15.23
CA GLN A 77 10.03 -7.96 -15.74
C GLN A 77 9.05 -7.68 -14.59
N ARG A 78 8.78 -8.69 -13.76
CA ARG A 78 7.90 -8.58 -12.59
C ARG A 78 8.41 -7.55 -11.58
N LEU A 79 9.72 -7.47 -11.37
CA LEU A 79 10.33 -6.46 -10.51
C LEU A 79 10.09 -5.03 -11.04
N ILE A 80 10.24 -4.81 -12.35
CA ILE A 80 10.02 -3.50 -12.98
C ILE A 80 8.55 -3.10 -12.89
N GLU A 81 7.63 -4.04 -13.15
CA GLU A 81 6.18 -3.80 -13.01
C GLU A 81 5.81 -3.47 -11.56
N ALA A 82 6.28 -4.27 -10.60
CA ALA A 82 6.02 -4.04 -9.18
C ALA A 82 6.57 -2.70 -8.70
N GLU A 83 7.79 -2.31 -9.10
CA GLU A 83 8.36 -1.01 -8.74
C GLU A 83 7.58 0.16 -9.38
N LEU A 84 7.09 0.00 -10.62
CA LEU A 84 6.32 1.04 -11.29
C LEU A 84 4.96 1.27 -10.60
N LEU A 85 4.30 0.18 -10.16
CA LEU A 85 3.01 0.22 -9.49
C LEU A 85 3.12 0.62 -8.01
N HIS A 86 4.19 0.20 -7.34
CA HIS A 86 4.47 0.43 -5.93
C HIS A 86 5.89 0.98 -5.73
N PRO A 87 6.11 2.29 -5.99
CA PRO A 87 7.44 2.87 -5.94
C PRO A 87 7.98 2.95 -4.52
N LEU A 88 9.18 2.39 -4.30
CA LEU A 88 9.85 2.44 -3.00
C LEU A 88 10.39 3.85 -2.72
N THR A 89 9.84 4.47 -1.67
CA THR A 89 10.28 5.79 -1.17
C THR A 89 11.47 5.68 -0.21
N LEU A 90 12.10 6.82 0.12
CA LEU A 90 13.21 6.87 1.08
C LEU A 90 12.87 6.20 2.43
N SER A 91 11.62 6.36 2.89
CA SER A 91 11.14 5.78 4.14
C SER A 91 11.23 4.25 4.18
N HIS A 92 11.13 3.60 3.02
CA HIS A 92 11.29 2.15 2.90
C HIS A 92 12.76 1.75 3.15
N PHE A 93 13.69 2.48 2.55
CA PHE A 93 15.13 2.24 2.71
C PHE A 93 15.61 2.53 4.13
N LEU A 94 14.98 3.47 4.82
CA LEU A 94 15.24 3.75 6.24
C LEU A 94 15.00 2.51 7.11
N LEU A 95 13.95 1.74 6.80
CA LEU A 95 13.56 0.56 7.57
C LEU A 95 14.19 -0.75 7.05
N LEU A 96 14.97 -0.68 5.97
CA LEU A 96 15.56 -1.86 5.33
C LEU A 96 16.34 -2.76 6.30
N PRO A 97 17.12 -2.24 7.28
CA PRO A 97 17.76 -3.09 8.29
C PRO A 97 16.78 -4.01 9.04
N ALA A 98 15.61 -3.49 9.42
CA ALA A 98 14.57 -4.29 10.07
C ALA A 98 13.96 -5.35 9.14
N LEU A 99 13.90 -5.08 7.84
CA LEU A 99 13.38 -6.03 6.86
C LEU A 99 14.30 -7.20 6.60
N LEU A 100 15.62 -6.97 6.58
CA LEU A 100 16.60 -8.04 6.37
C LEU A 100 16.50 -9.12 7.45
N ILE A 101 16.15 -8.73 8.68
CA ILE A 101 16.00 -9.65 9.81
C ILE A 101 14.57 -10.15 10.01
N LEU A 102 13.62 -9.71 9.18
CA LEU A 102 12.19 -9.99 9.36
C LEU A 102 11.84 -11.48 9.50
N PRO A 103 12.39 -12.42 8.70
CA PRO A 103 12.03 -13.83 8.84
C PRO A 103 12.36 -14.39 10.23
N LEU A 104 13.47 -13.93 10.82
CA LEU A 104 13.90 -14.34 12.15
C LEU A 104 13.12 -13.58 13.24
N SER A 105 12.92 -12.27 13.07
CA SER A 105 12.30 -11.43 14.07
C SER A 105 10.76 -11.53 14.11
N ALA A 106 10.12 -12.02 13.05
CA ALA A 106 8.68 -12.30 13.04
C ALA A 106 8.28 -13.34 14.11
N ILE A 107 9.14 -14.33 14.37
CA ILE A 107 8.93 -15.31 15.44
C ILE A 107 8.95 -14.61 16.81
N MET A 108 9.86 -13.66 17.00
CA MET A 108 9.97 -12.88 18.23
C MET A 108 8.79 -11.92 18.43
N ALA A 109 8.20 -11.44 17.33
CA ALA A 109 7.01 -10.58 17.37
C ALA A 109 5.70 -11.33 17.63
N LEU A 110 5.69 -12.67 17.50
CA LEU A 110 4.49 -13.50 17.61
C LEU A 110 3.70 -13.28 18.92
N PRO A 111 4.32 -13.16 20.10
CA PRO A 111 3.58 -12.87 21.33
C PRO A 111 2.82 -11.54 21.27
N LEU A 112 3.45 -10.50 20.72
CA LEU A 112 2.81 -9.19 20.53
C LEU A 112 1.66 -9.30 19.53
N ILE A 113 1.83 -10.06 18.45
CA ILE A 113 0.77 -10.27 17.46
C ILE A 113 -0.42 -10.99 18.08
N LEU A 114 -0.18 -12.01 18.91
CA LEU A 114 -1.22 -12.75 19.60
C LEU A 114 -2.02 -11.84 20.55
N ILE A 115 -1.33 -10.95 21.28
CA ILE A 115 -1.96 -9.96 22.17
C ILE A 115 -2.71 -8.89 21.38
N GLY A 116 -2.16 -8.45 20.25
CA GLY A 116 -2.77 -7.44 19.39
C GLY A 116 -3.98 -7.98 18.62
N PHE A 117 -4.08 -9.29 18.38
CA PHE A 117 -5.14 -9.87 17.56
C PHE A 117 -6.57 -9.56 18.06
N PRO A 118 -6.89 -9.66 19.37
CA PRO A 118 -8.15 -9.17 19.94
C PRO A 118 -8.48 -7.72 19.59
N PHE A 119 -7.49 -6.82 19.58
CA PHE A 119 -7.69 -5.42 19.20
C PHE A 119 -8.11 -5.30 17.73
N MET A 120 -7.56 -6.11 16.83
CA MET A 120 -8.02 -6.12 15.43
C MET A 120 -9.45 -6.60 15.32
N LEU A 121 -9.81 -7.70 15.97
CA LEU A 121 -11.19 -8.18 15.91
C LEU A 121 -12.17 -7.14 16.45
N PHE A 122 -11.79 -6.44 17.51
CA PHE A 122 -12.55 -5.34 18.05
C PHE A 122 -12.66 -4.18 17.05
N MET A 123 -11.57 -3.75 16.42
CA MET A 123 -11.57 -2.68 15.42
C MET A 123 -12.29 -3.08 14.13
N GLU A 124 -12.19 -4.33 13.68
CA GLU A 124 -12.94 -4.88 12.55
C GLU A 124 -14.45 -4.84 12.85
N TYR A 125 -14.84 -5.30 14.04
CA TYR A 125 -16.22 -5.22 14.50
C TYR A 125 -16.72 -3.77 14.53
N LEU A 126 -15.90 -2.85 15.05
CA LEU A 126 -16.25 -1.44 15.19
C LEU A 126 -16.33 -0.72 13.82
N LEU A 127 -15.31 -0.82 12.98
CA LEU A 127 -15.24 -0.11 11.72
C LEU A 127 -16.16 -0.71 10.66
N ILE A 128 -16.19 -2.03 10.55
CA ILE A 128 -16.89 -2.74 9.47
C ILE A 128 -18.29 -3.14 9.92
N ARG A 129 -18.41 -3.99 10.96
CA ARG A 129 -19.73 -4.54 11.36
C ARG A 129 -20.66 -3.50 11.96
N ARG A 130 -20.14 -2.55 12.74
CA ARG A 130 -20.91 -1.39 13.25
C ARG A 130 -21.02 -0.26 12.24
N ARG A 131 -20.52 -0.46 11.00
CA ARG A 131 -20.64 0.48 9.87
C ARG A 131 -20.06 1.87 10.13
N LEU A 132 -19.12 2.00 11.08
CA LEU A 132 -18.47 3.29 11.34
C LEU A 132 -17.66 3.77 10.14
N LEU A 133 -17.08 2.86 9.35
CA LEU A 133 -16.34 3.23 8.15
C LEU A 133 -17.27 3.85 7.11
N ILE A 134 -18.43 3.24 6.84
CA ILE A 134 -19.45 3.82 5.96
C ILE A 134 -19.96 5.16 6.47
N TRP A 135 -20.20 5.26 7.78
CA TRP A 135 -20.59 6.51 8.40
C TRP A 135 -19.53 7.60 8.21
N ALA A 136 -18.25 7.26 8.31
CA ALA A 136 -17.14 8.18 8.04
C ALA A 136 -17.12 8.61 6.56
N LEU A 137 -17.26 7.67 5.61
CA LEU A 137 -17.34 8.00 4.17
C LEU A 137 -18.51 8.95 3.87
N LYS A 138 -19.72 8.65 4.38
CA LYS A 138 -20.90 9.53 4.23
C LYS A 138 -20.71 10.89 4.89
N SER A 139 -19.91 10.95 5.95
CA SER A 139 -19.60 12.22 6.61
C SER A 139 -18.65 13.05 5.76
N ILE A 140 -17.63 12.43 5.14
CA ILE A 140 -16.76 13.11 4.17
C ILE A 140 -17.57 13.58 2.96
N GLU A 141 -18.47 12.75 2.42
CA GLU A 141 -19.35 13.09 1.30
C GLU A 141 -20.17 14.36 1.59
N ARG A 142 -20.77 14.42 2.79
CA ARG A 142 -21.59 15.56 3.23
C ARG A 142 -20.77 16.82 3.54
N LEU A 143 -19.60 16.66 4.17
CA LEU A 143 -18.76 17.78 4.60
C LEU A 143 -17.97 18.40 3.44
N MET A 144 -17.50 17.58 2.51
CA MET A 144 -16.63 18.00 1.41
C MET A 144 -17.35 18.12 0.06
N HIS A 145 -18.63 17.71 -0.01
CA HIS A 145 -19.41 17.61 -1.25
C HIS A 145 -18.73 16.74 -2.33
N TRP A 146 -17.97 15.74 -1.89
CA TRP A 146 -17.34 14.76 -2.77
C TRP A 146 -18.30 13.61 -3.00
N GLN A 147 -18.16 12.91 -4.12
CA GLN A 147 -18.92 11.67 -4.39
C GLN A 147 -17.98 10.47 -4.34
N VAL A 148 -18.49 9.33 -3.88
CA VAL A 148 -17.74 8.06 -3.88
C VAL A 148 -18.13 7.27 -5.12
N ILE A 149 -17.15 6.91 -5.94
CA ILE A 149 -17.33 6.07 -7.13
C ILE A 149 -16.39 4.86 -7.05
N HIS A 150 -16.69 3.84 -7.86
CA HIS A 150 -15.85 2.66 -8.01
C HIS A 150 -15.04 2.73 -9.30
N ILE A 151 -13.71 2.59 -9.22
CA ILE A 151 -12.81 2.48 -10.37
C ILE A 151 -11.84 1.33 -10.09
N PRO A 152 -11.93 0.20 -10.82
CA PRO A 152 -11.06 -0.95 -10.55
C PRO A 152 -9.60 -0.59 -10.83
N LYS A 153 -8.69 -0.98 -9.93
CA LYS A 153 -7.26 -0.70 -10.13
C LYS A 153 -6.71 -1.42 -11.36
N PRO A 154 -5.66 -0.86 -12.02
CA PRO A 154 -5.07 -1.44 -13.23
C PRO A 154 -4.53 -2.87 -13.06
N HIS A 155 -4.21 -3.29 -11.84
CA HIS A 155 -3.65 -4.61 -11.54
C HIS A 155 -4.69 -5.61 -11.00
N ARG A 156 -5.98 -5.25 -10.90
CA ARG A 156 -7.04 -6.19 -10.48
C ARG A 156 -7.24 -7.25 -11.57
N GLY A 157 -7.14 -8.53 -11.22
CA GLY A 157 -7.37 -9.66 -12.13
C GLY A 157 -6.35 -10.81 -12.01
N THR A 158 -6.77 -11.99 -12.48
CA THR A 158 -6.26 -13.38 -12.35
C THR A 158 -4.76 -13.70 -12.40
N ARG A 159 -3.85 -12.74 -12.61
CA ARG A 159 -2.39 -13.00 -12.56
C ARG A 159 -1.90 -13.26 -11.12
N GLU A 160 -2.76 -13.04 -10.12
CA GLU A 160 -2.56 -13.45 -8.72
C GLU A 160 -2.56 -14.97 -8.47
N LYS A 161 -2.98 -15.82 -9.41
CA LYS A 161 -3.06 -17.28 -9.16
C LYS A 161 -1.78 -18.05 -9.44
N HIS A 162 -0.84 -17.53 -10.22
CA HIS A 162 0.49 -18.14 -10.41
C HIS A 162 1.50 -17.53 -9.42
N ARG A 163 1.21 -17.71 -8.13
CA ARG A 163 2.01 -17.21 -7.01
C ARG A 163 3.08 -18.24 -6.61
N SER A 164 4.36 -17.92 -6.82
CA SER A 164 5.43 -18.56 -6.04
C SER A 164 5.69 -17.71 -4.79
N LEU A 165 5.61 -18.30 -3.59
CA LEU A 165 5.78 -17.61 -2.29
C LEU A 165 7.18 -16.98 -2.10
N THR A 166 8.11 -17.24 -3.02
CA THR A 166 9.53 -16.85 -2.95
C THR A 166 9.85 -15.60 -3.77
N GLU A 167 8.88 -15.02 -4.47
CA GLU A 167 9.13 -13.87 -5.34
C GLU A 167 9.17 -12.55 -4.55
N PHE A 168 10.32 -11.87 -4.61
CA PHE A 168 10.55 -10.57 -3.99
C PHE A 168 9.51 -9.50 -4.41
N SER A 169 8.91 -9.63 -5.59
CA SER A 169 7.81 -8.77 -6.05
C SER A 169 6.57 -8.81 -5.13
N GLN A 170 6.27 -9.94 -4.49
CA GLN A 170 5.17 -10.07 -3.52
C GLN A 170 5.48 -9.34 -2.21
N HIS A 171 6.75 -9.37 -1.82
CA HIS A 171 7.21 -8.61 -0.66
C HIS A 171 7.08 -7.10 -0.91
N ILE A 172 7.32 -6.63 -2.14
CA ILE A 172 7.24 -5.19 -2.50
C ILE A 172 5.83 -4.61 -2.29
N GLU A 173 4.77 -5.34 -2.64
CA GLU A 173 3.38 -4.87 -2.48
C GLU A 173 3.03 -4.64 -1.01
N HIS A 174 3.39 -5.60 -0.15
CA HIS A 174 3.24 -5.47 1.30
C HIS A 174 4.22 -4.44 1.87
N PHE A 175 5.39 -4.28 1.24
CA PHE A 175 6.43 -3.36 1.67
C PHE A 175 6.02 -1.90 1.57
N ASN A 176 5.17 -1.55 0.59
CA ASN A 176 4.75 -0.17 0.34
C ASN A 176 4.09 0.52 1.56
N TYR A 177 3.55 -0.27 2.48
CA TYR A 177 2.85 0.25 3.66
C TYR A 177 3.62 0.12 4.97
N VAL A 178 4.81 -0.46 4.93
CA VAL A 178 5.65 -0.71 6.11
C VAL A 178 6.08 0.57 6.83
N PRO A 179 6.44 1.66 6.12
CA PRO A 179 6.81 2.90 6.78
C PRO A 179 5.72 3.45 7.70
N GLN A 180 4.45 3.36 7.28
CA GLN A 180 3.33 3.89 8.07
C GLN A 180 3.23 3.18 9.42
N ALA A 181 3.34 1.85 9.45
CA ALA A 181 3.23 1.07 10.69
C ALA A 181 4.40 1.33 11.66
N ALA A 182 5.61 1.49 11.14
CA ALA A 182 6.79 1.77 11.96
C ALA A 182 6.75 3.20 12.56
N PHE A 183 6.45 4.19 11.72
CA PHE A 183 6.36 5.59 12.13
C PHE A 183 5.21 5.84 13.10
N LEU A 184 4.09 5.14 12.92
CA LEU A 184 2.96 5.21 13.86
C LEU A 184 3.34 4.68 15.24
N GLY A 185 4.16 3.64 15.33
CA GLY A 185 4.67 3.11 16.60
C GLY A 185 5.62 4.08 17.29
N LEU A 186 6.56 4.66 16.54
CA LEU A 186 7.44 5.69 17.07
C LEU A 186 6.65 6.92 17.54
N PHE A 187 5.65 7.33 16.76
CA PHE A 187 4.77 8.45 17.10
C PHE A 187 3.99 8.17 18.39
N ALA A 188 3.44 6.96 18.53
CA ALA A 188 2.69 6.55 19.72
C ALA A 188 3.55 6.57 20.99
N TRP A 189 4.82 6.18 20.90
CA TRP A 189 5.74 6.31 22.04
C TRP A 189 6.08 7.78 22.33
N LEU A 190 6.50 8.54 21.33
CA LEU A 190 6.90 9.94 21.51
C LEU A 190 5.78 10.83 22.07
N ILE A 191 4.54 10.61 21.65
CA ILE A 191 3.39 11.36 22.16
C ILE A 191 3.08 10.99 23.60
N VAL A 192 3.22 9.71 23.97
CA VAL A 192 2.99 9.24 25.35
C VAL A 192 4.09 9.75 26.26
N HIS A 193 5.34 9.62 25.84
CA HIS A 193 6.51 10.16 26.53
C HIS A 193 6.34 11.65 26.80
N TRP A 194 5.87 12.41 25.80
CA TRP A 194 5.65 13.84 25.96
C TRP A 194 4.44 14.18 26.83
N VAL A 195 3.26 13.61 26.56
CA VAL A 195 2.00 14.07 27.17
C VAL A 195 1.83 13.55 28.60
N LEU A 196 2.28 12.33 28.86
CA LEU A 196 2.03 11.68 30.15
C LEU A 196 3.19 11.82 31.13
N ASP A 197 4.42 12.09 30.64
CA ASP A 197 5.62 12.36 31.44
C ASP A 197 5.69 11.47 32.70
N LEU A 198 5.68 10.15 32.48
CA LEU A 198 5.49 9.18 33.54
C LEU A 198 6.82 8.86 34.22
N ASP A 199 6.86 8.87 35.56
CA ASP A 199 8.04 8.51 36.36
C ASP A 199 8.61 7.11 36.07
N SER A 200 7.81 6.22 35.47
CA SER A 200 8.22 4.84 35.16
C SER A 200 8.25 4.57 33.66
N TRP A 201 9.46 4.37 33.15
CA TRP A 201 9.72 3.95 31.77
C TRP A 201 8.94 2.67 31.37
N THR A 202 8.76 1.72 32.28
CA THR A 202 7.99 0.49 32.00
C THR A 202 6.52 0.77 31.77
N VAL A 203 5.92 1.64 32.59
CA VAL A 203 4.51 2.01 32.43
C VAL A 203 4.32 2.78 31.13
N GLU A 204 5.24 3.68 30.82
CA GLU A 204 5.26 4.43 29.57
C GLU A 204 5.31 3.51 28.33
N LEU A 205 6.17 2.50 28.35
CA LEU A 205 6.23 1.49 27.30
C LEU A 205 4.94 0.68 27.16
N ILE A 206 4.29 0.33 28.27
CA ILE A 206 3.02 -0.41 28.23
C ILE A 206 1.91 0.45 27.62
N VAL A 207 1.77 1.70 28.07
CA VAL A 207 0.75 2.62 27.58
C VAL A 207 0.95 2.93 26.10
N SER A 208 2.19 3.24 25.70
CA SER A 208 2.51 3.47 24.29
C SER A 208 2.32 2.22 23.43
N SER A 209 2.62 1.02 23.93
CA SER A 209 2.36 -0.23 23.23
C SER A 209 0.86 -0.48 23.03
N ILE A 210 0.01 -0.20 24.03
CA ILE A 210 -1.44 -0.31 23.90
C ILE A 210 -1.97 0.70 22.88
N LEU A 211 -1.53 1.96 22.96
CA LEU A 211 -1.90 3.00 22.00
C LEU A 211 -1.48 2.61 20.58
N TYR A 212 -0.25 2.11 20.42
CA TYR A 212 0.26 1.62 19.16
C TYR A 212 -0.59 0.47 18.60
N MET A 213 -0.93 -0.53 19.43
CA MET A 213 -1.77 -1.66 19.01
C MET A 213 -3.15 -1.22 18.53
N ILE A 214 -3.77 -0.26 19.22
CA ILE A 214 -5.05 0.32 18.80
C ILE A 214 -4.88 1.00 17.44
N LEU A 215 -3.94 1.94 17.31
CA LEU A 215 -3.69 2.70 16.08
C LEU A 215 -3.35 1.78 14.90
N LEU A 216 -2.50 0.77 15.12
CA LEU A 216 -2.13 -0.24 14.14
C LEU A 216 -3.34 -1.07 13.70
N SER A 217 -4.20 -1.46 14.63
CA SER A 217 -5.46 -2.16 14.33
C SER A 217 -6.38 -1.33 13.46
N ILE A 218 -6.55 -0.03 13.76
CA ILE A 218 -7.34 0.90 12.94
C ILE A 218 -6.76 0.93 11.51
N LEU A 219 -5.46 1.17 11.41
CA LEU A 219 -4.77 1.31 10.12
C LEU A 219 -4.83 0.03 9.29
N SER A 220 -4.69 -1.15 9.90
CA SER A 220 -4.80 -2.44 9.21
C SER A 220 -6.21 -2.65 8.65
N VAL A 221 -7.26 -2.43 9.45
CA VAL A 221 -8.65 -2.59 9.01
C VAL A 221 -8.99 -1.60 7.89
N LEU A 222 -8.58 -0.33 8.02
CA LEU A 222 -8.81 0.71 7.01
C LEU A 222 -8.15 0.36 5.67
N ASN A 223 -6.87 0.00 5.69
CA ASN A 223 -6.14 -0.32 4.45
C ASN A 223 -6.72 -1.55 3.75
N THR A 224 -7.06 -2.59 4.49
CA THR A 224 -7.74 -3.78 3.95
C THR A 224 -9.10 -3.43 3.35
N ALA A 225 -9.90 -2.61 4.03
CA ALA A 225 -11.21 -2.20 3.52
C ALA A 225 -11.09 -1.31 2.26
N PHE A 226 -10.15 -0.36 2.24
CA PHE A 226 -9.93 0.55 1.11
C PHE A 226 -9.22 -0.08 -0.09
N GLU A 227 -8.87 -1.35 0.00
CA GLU A 227 -8.52 -2.15 -1.16
C GLU A 227 -9.72 -2.41 -2.10
N ALA A 228 -10.95 -2.12 -1.66
CA ALA A 228 -12.19 -2.17 -2.44
C ALA A 228 -12.28 -1.15 -3.61
N ASP A 229 -11.17 -0.57 -4.05
CA ASP A 229 -11.05 0.25 -5.27
C ASP A 229 -12.05 1.42 -5.36
N LEU A 230 -12.26 2.09 -4.22
CA LEU A 230 -13.07 3.28 -4.12
C LEU A 230 -12.26 4.55 -4.42
N VAL A 231 -12.90 5.50 -5.09
CA VAL A 231 -12.32 6.78 -5.48
C VAL A 231 -13.28 7.91 -5.08
N PHE A 232 -12.72 8.95 -4.45
CA PHE A 232 -13.43 10.21 -4.24
C PHE A 232 -13.36 11.08 -5.49
N VAL A 233 -14.52 11.56 -5.92
CA VAL A 233 -14.67 12.58 -6.96
C VAL A 233 -14.89 13.91 -6.26
N ASP A 234 -14.06 14.90 -6.56
CA ASP A 234 -14.28 16.31 -6.24
C ASP A 234 -14.83 17.00 -7.50
N PRO A 235 -16.15 17.23 -7.62
CA PRO A 235 -16.74 17.84 -8.81
C PRO A 235 -16.29 19.29 -9.00
N ALA A 236 -15.99 20.01 -7.92
CA ALA A 236 -15.61 21.42 -7.97
C ALA A 236 -14.20 21.61 -8.55
N LYS A 237 -13.29 20.65 -8.30
CA LYS A 237 -11.90 20.68 -8.81
C LYS A 237 -11.65 19.73 -9.98
N GLY A 238 -12.65 18.94 -10.38
CA GLY A 238 -12.52 17.90 -11.40
C GLY A 238 -11.45 16.87 -11.05
N ARG A 239 -11.24 16.60 -9.75
CA ARG A 239 -10.14 15.76 -9.26
C ARG A 239 -10.67 14.42 -8.76
N LEU A 240 -9.97 13.36 -9.12
CA LEU A 240 -10.17 12.03 -8.58
C LEU A 240 -9.05 11.69 -7.61
N VAL A 241 -9.41 11.23 -6.42
CA VAL A 241 -8.46 10.79 -5.40
C VAL A 241 -8.90 9.44 -4.86
N PRO A 242 -8.14 8.36 -5.11
CA PRO A 242 -8.38 7.07 -4.47
C PRO A 242 -8.50 7.21 -2.95
N VAL A 243 -9.47 6.53 -2.34
CA VAL A 243 -9.77 6.69 -0.90
C VAL A 243 -8.55 6.34 -0.04
N ASN A 244 -7.80 5.30 -0.41
CA ASN A 244 -6.55 4.94 0.26
C ASN A 244 -5.49 6.06 0.15
N GLN A 245 -5.28 6.64 -1.03
CA GLN A 245 -4.33 7.74 -1.23
C GLN A 245 -4.74 9.00 -0.46
N TRP A 246 -6.04 9.26 -0.35
CA TRP A 246 -6.54 10.36 0.47
C TRP A 246 -6.21 10.12 1.96
N LEU A 247 -6.46 8.92 2.48
CA LEU A 247 -6.11 8.56 3.85
C LEU A 247 -4.62 8.76 4.11
N GLU A 248 -3.76 8.26 3.22
CA GLU A 248 -2.31 8.43 3.31
C GLU A 248 -1.90 9.91 3.24
N GLY A 249 -2.56 10.69 2.38
CA GLY A 249 -2.33 12.12 2.23
C GLY A 249 -2.70 12.92 3.47
N VAL A 250 -3.63 12.44 4.30
CA VAL A 250 -3.99 13.06 5.59
C VAL A 250 -3.07 12.54 6.70
N LEU A 251 -2.82 11.24 6.76
CA LEU A 251 -2.08 10.59 7.83
C LEU A 251 -0.58 10.93 7.79
N ASN A 252 0.06 10.82 6.63
CA ASN A 252 1.51 10.94 6.50
C ASN A 252 2.03 12.32 6.92
N PRO A 253 1.39 13.46 6.55
CA PRO A 253 1.85 14.76 7.04
C PRO A 253 1.66 14.94 8.55
N VAL A 254 0.53 14.48 9.10
CA VAL A 254 0.26 14.61 10.54
C VAL A 254 1.28 13.83 11.36
N VAL A 255 1.51 12.56 10.99
CA VAL A 255 2.51 11.71 11.66
C VAL A 255 3.91 12.22 11.38
N GLY A 256 4.24 12.58 10.14
CA GLY A 256 5.59 13.02 9.75
C GLY A 256 6.01 14.34 10.40
N ILE A 257 5.16 15.37 10.39
CA ILE A 257 5.42 16.64 11.07
C ILE A 257 5.48 16.42 12.58
N GLY A 258 4.53 15.63 13.11
CA GLY A 258 4.50 15.27 14.52
C GLY A 258 5.78 14.57 14.98
N LEU A 259 6.29 13.62 14.18
CA LEU A 259 7.54 12.92 14.48
C LEU A 259 8.74 13.87 14.50
N VAL A 260 8.91 14.72 13.48
CA VAL A 260 10.03 15.67 13.44
C VAL A 260 9.97 16.63 14.63
N PHE A 261 8.78 17.13 14.94
CA PHE A 261 8.56 18.01 16.08
C PHE A 261 8.87 17.31 17.42
N LEU A 262 8.28 16.14 17.66
CA LEU A 262 8.44 15.41 18.92
C LEU A 262 9.87 14.89 19.11
N LEU A 263 10.53 14.40 18.05
CA LEU A 263 11.93 13.99 18.11
C LEU A 263 12.83 15.17 18.46
N GLY A 264 12.68 16.30 17.77
CA GLY A 264 13.49 17.49 18.03
C GLY A 264 13.25 18.06 19.43
N ARG A 265 11.99 18.13 19.86
CA ARG A 265 11.62 18.64 21.18
C ARG A 265 12.12 17.71 22.29
N ASN A 266 11.85 16.41 22.22
CA ASN A 266 12.22 15.47 23.28
C ASN A 266 13.74 15.31 23.36
N LEU A 267 14.45 15.31 22.23
CA LEU A 267 15.91 15.33 22.22
C LEU A 267 16.47 16.58 22.91
N LEU A 268 15.87 17.75 22.67
CA LEU A 268 16.30 19.01 23.27
C LEU A 268 15.99 19.06 24.77
N GLU A 269 14.87 18.48 25.19
CA GLU A 269 14.52 18.35 26.60
C GLU A 269 15.51 17.44 27.33
N GLU A 270 15.78 16.26 26.77
CA GLU A 270 16.73 15.30 27.31
C GLU A 270 18.16 15.87 27.38
N ALA A 271 18.53 16.75 26.45
CA ALA A 271 19.83 17.42 26.48
C ALA A 271 19.92 18.58 27.47
N ARG A 272 18.79 19.06 28.01
CA ARG A 272 18.72 20.18 28.95
C ARG A 272 18.47 19.74 30.37
N ASP A 273 17.86 18.58 30.55
CA ASP A 273 17.58 18.05 31.87
C ASP A 273 18.87 17.60 32.58
N VAL A 274 18.91 17.73 33.91
CA VAL A 274 20.10 17.48 34.72
C VAL A 274 20.45 15.99 34.77
N ASP A 275 19.43 15.13 34.72
CA ASP A 275 19.56 13.67 34.67
C ASP A 275 19.34 13.10 33.26
N GLY A 276 19.25 13.97 32.25
CA GLY A 276 18.93 13.59 30.88
C GLY A 276 20.13 12.98 30.13
N ASN A 277 19.83 12.05 29.23
CA ASN A 277 20.80 11.40 28.35
C ASN A 277 20.29 11.36 26.88
N PRO A 278 20.63 12.38 26.06
CA PRO A 278 20.14 12.47 24.67
C PRO A 278 20.68 11.36 23.77
N ILE A 279 21.81 10.73 24.12
CA ILE A 279 22.36 9.57 23.41
C ILE A 279 21.51 8.32 23.69
N LEU A 280 21.13 8.09 24.94
CA LEU A 280 20.24 7.00 25.34
C LEU A 280 18.87 7.17 24.70
N PHE A 281 18.31 8.37 24.74
CA PHE A 281 17.06 8.70 24.06
C PHE A 281 17.13 8.36 22.56
N ALA A 282 18.17 8.82 21.85
CA ALA A 282 18.36 8.51 20.44
C ALA A 282 18.44 6.99 20.18
N THR A 283 19.12 6.26 21.05
CA THR A 283 19.25 4.79 20.95
C THR A 283 17.92 4.08 21.18
N VAL A 284 17.13 4.52 22.16
CA VAL A 284 15.78 4.00 22.44
C VAL A 284 14.85 4.28 21.26
N VAL A 285 14.87 5.50 20.72
CA VAL A 285 14.10 5.87 19.52
C VAL A 285 14.40 4.95 18.35
N LEU A 286 15.68 4.68 18.05
CA LEU A 286 16.04 3.77 16.96
C LEU A 286 15.57 2.33 17.24
N THR A 287 15.75 1.87 18.48
CA THR A 287 15.30 0.53 18.89
C THR A 287 13.78 0.37 18.72
N LEU A 288 13.02 1.37 19.14
CA LEU A 288 11.57 1.39 18.99
C LEU A 288 11.14 1.51 17.53
N LEU A 289 11.82 2.31 16.72
CA LEU A 289 11.51 2.45 15.30
C LEU A 289 11.65 1.11 14.56
N TYR A 290 12.77 0.40 14.77
CA TYR A 290 12.98 -0.90 14.14
C TYR A 290 12.11 -2.00 14.76
N GLY A 291 11.88 -1.98 16.07
CA GLY A 291 10.96 -2.90 16.75
C GLY A 291 9.52 -2.75 16.23
N ALA A 292 9.03 -1.51 16.13
CA ALA A 292 7.72 -1.19 15.58
C ALA A 292 7.61 -1.57 14.10
N ALA A 293 8.70 -1.44 13.32
CA ALA A 293 8.71 -1.91 11.94
C ALA A 293 8.47 -3.42 11.86
N ILE A 294 9.22 -4.20 12.64
CA ILE A 294 9.08 -5.67 12.67
C ILE A 294 7.66 -6.06 13.07
N VAL A 295 7.18 -5.55 14.20
CA VAL A 295 5.84 -5.86 14.71
C VAL A 295 4.77 -5.44 13.72
N GLY A 296 4.85 -4.21 13.20
CA GLY A 296 3.89 -3.66 12.25
C GLY A 296 3.76 -4.48 10.97
N ILE A 297 4.89 -4.91 10.39
CA ILE A 297 4.90 -5.75 9.18
C ILE A 297 4.27 -7.11 9.47
N SER A 298 4.77 -7.81 10.49
CA SER A 298 4.32 -9.17 10.81
C SER A 298 2.84 -9.20 11.19
N TYR A 299 2.39 -8.20 11.97
CA TYR A 299 1.01 -8.05 12.38
C TYR A 299 0.06 -7.82 11.21
N ARG A 300 0.41 -6.87 10.33
CA ARG A 300 -0.42 -6.53 9.17
C ARG A 300 -0.45 -7.65 8.15
N TRP A 301 0.69 -8.28 7.87
CA TRP A 301 0.75 -9.41 6.96
C TRP A 301 -0.11 -10.58 7.49
N GLY A 302 0.06 -10.95 8.76
CA GLY A 302 -0.76 -11.99 9.39
C GLY A 302 -2.26 -11.70 9.31
N TYR A 303 -2.66 -10.44 9.55
CA TYR A 303 -4.05 -10.01 9.41
C TYR A 303 -4.58 -10.12 7.99
N SER A 304 -3.88 -9.50 7.03
CA SER A 304 -4.31 -9.45 5.63
C SER A 304 -4.46 -10.85 5.06
N SER A 305 -3.49 -11.74 5.33
CA SER A 305 -3.53 -13.11 4.83
C SER A 305 -4.68 -13.94 5.42
N TRP A 306 -5.09 -13.70 6.67
CA TRP A 306 -6.14 -14.51 7.30
C TRP A 306 -7.55 -13.92 7.17
N ARG A 307 -7.69 -12.59 7.20
CA ARG A 307 -8.97 -11.87 7.30
C ARG A 307 -9.22 -10.91 6.14
N GLY A 308 -8.21 -10.61 5.34
CA GLY A 308 -8.24 -9.56 4.33
C GLY A 308 -9.45 -9.66 3.39
N GLU A 309 -9.61 -10.82 2.77
CA GLU A 309 -10.69 -11.06 1.79
C GLU A 309 -12.07 -10.86 2.40
N ARG A 310 -12.32 -11.45 3.58
CA ARG A 310 -13.62 -11.35 4.27
C ARG A 310 -13.96 -9.90 4.61
N VAL A 311 -12.98 -9.16 5.13
CA VAL A 311 -13.19 -7.77 5.54
C VAL A 311 -13.43 -6.86 4.35
N ARG A 312 -12.72 -7.09 3.25
CA ARG A 312 -12.94 -6.38 1.98
C ARG A 312 -14.35 -6.67 1.46
N GLN A 313 -14.76 -7.93 1.39
CA GLN A 313 -16.10 -8.31 0.92
C GLN A 313 -17.22 -7.75 1.81
N ASP A 314 -17.10 -7.86 3.13
CA ASP A 314 -18.07 -7.30 4.09
C ASP A 314 -18.19 -5.77 3.92
N PHE A 315 -17.08 -5.08 3.64
CA PHE A 315 -17.08 -3.65 3.37
C PHE A 315 -17.68 -3.31 2.00
N GLU A 316 -17.32 -4.03 0.94
CA GLU A 316 -17.89 -3.87 -0.41
C GLU A 316 -19.41 -4.00 -0.40
N VAL A 317 -19.96 -4.99 0.31
CA VAL A 317 -21.41 -5.15 0.50
C VAL A 317 -22.02 -3.93 1.17
N HIS A 318 -21.43 -3.46 2.26
CA HIS A 318 -21.92 -2.27 2.95
C HIS A 318 -21.87 -1.01 2.07
N VAL A 319 -20.85 -0.88 1.22
CA VAL A 319 -20.73 0.23 0.26
C VAL A 319 -21.84 0.15 -0.79
N ILE A 320 -22.08 -1.02 -1.37
CA ILE A 320 -23.17 -1.25 -2.34
C ILE A 320 -24.53 -0.88 -1.73
N ASP A 321 -24.80 -1.36 -0.51
CA ASP A 321 -26.08 -1.17 0.17
C ASP A 321 -26.34 0.30 0.55
N HIS A 322 -25.31 1.07 0.89
CA HIS A 322 -25.48 2.39 1.51
C HIS A 322 -25.06 3.56 0.63
N LEU A 323 -24.17 3.35 -0.33
CA LEU A 323 -23.65 4.36 -1.26
C LEU A 323 -24.04 4.06 -2.71
N SER A 324 -24.31 2.79 -3.05
CA SER A 324 -24.66 2.32 -4.40
C SER A 324 -23.80 2.96 -5.50
N PRO A 325 -22.44 2.87 -5.39
CA PRO A 325 -21.57 3.59 -6.30
C PRO A 325 -21.63 3.00 -7.71
N LEU A 326 -21.59 3.88 -8.70
CA LEU A 326 -21.42 3.49 -10.10
C LEU A 326 -19.96 3.09 -10.37
N SER A 327 -19.77 2.08 -11.22
CA SER A 327 -18.45 1.67 -11.68
C SER A 327 -18.10 2.33 -13.01
N TYR A 328 -16.91 2.93 -13.06
CA TYR A 328 -16.41 3.63 -14.24
C TYR A 328 -15.16 2.94 -14.78
N ASP A 329 -15.06 2.89 -16.11
CA ASP A 329 -13.79 2.67 -16.77
C ASP A 329 -13.12 4.03 -17.00
N LEU A 330 -11.88 4.15 -16.53
CA LEU A 330 -11.05 5.31 -16.78
C LEU A 330 -10.26 5.05 -18.06
N THR A 331 -10.52 5.85 -19.10
CA THR A 331 -9.71 5.82 -20.32
C THR A 331 -9.10 7.18 -20.56
N ARG A 332 -7.81 7.24 -20.84
CA ARG A 332 -7.13 8.50 -21.15
C ARG A 332 -6.69 8.52 -22.61
N THR A 333 -7.26 9.44 -23.38
CA THR A 333 -6.95 9.60 -24.80
C THR A 333 -6.49 11.03 -25.06
N LYS A 334 -5.26 11.20 -25.59
CA LYS A 334 -4.69 12.51 -25.99
C LYS A 334 -4.77 13.58 -24.89
N GLY A 335 -4.51 13.19 -23.64
CA GLY A 335 -4.53 14.09 -22.49
C GLY A 335 -5.92 14.35 -21.89
N ARG A 336 -7.02 13.89 -22.52
CA ARG A 336 -8.38 13.93 -21.96
C ARG A 336 -8.69 12.63 -21.22
N ILE A 337 -9.30 12.75 -20.05
CA ILE A 337 -9.81 11.61 -19.28
C ILE A 337 -11.28 11.45 -19.65
N ASP A 338 -11.61 10.31 -20.26
CA ASP A 338 -12.97 9.94 -20.63
C ASP A 338 -13.47 8.89 -19.62
N PHE A 339 -14.57 9.22 -18.95
CA PHE A 339 -15.24 8.37 -17.98
C PHE A 339 -16.44 7.69 -18.63
N ASN A 340 -16.34 6.38 -18.82
CA ASN A 340 -17.47 5.61 -19.31
C ASN A 340 -18.09 4.87 -18.13
N VAL A 341 -19.31 5.27 -17.76
CA VAL A 341 -20.15 4.49 -16.85
C VAL A 341 -20.39 3.14 -17.50
N ARG A 342 -20.05 2.05 -16.81
CA ARG A 342 -20.32 0.70 -17.30
C ARG A 342 -21.58 0.12 -16.69
N MET A 343 -21.62 0.09 -15.37
CA MET A 343 -22.59 -0.67 -14.57
C MET A 343 -22.49 -0.31 -13.09
N GLY A 344 -23.37 -0.85 -12.26
CA GLY A 344 -23.24 -0.80 -10.80
C GLY A 344 -21.99 -1.53 -10.31
N MET A 345 -21.48 -1.15 -9.13
CA MET A 345 -20.33 -1.84 -8.52
C MET A 345 -20.62 -3.33 -8.24
N ASP A 346 -21.85 -3.67 -7.87
CA ASP A 346 -22.33 -5.03 -7.66
C ASP A 346 -22.24 -5.91 -8.93
N GLU A 347 -22.74 -5.40 -10.05
CA GLU A 347 -22.65 -6.05 -11.35
C GLU A 347 -21.20 -6.18 -11.82
N ARG A 348 -20.36 -5.19 -11.52
CA ARG A 348 -18.94 -5.21 -11.89
C ARG A 348 -18.13 -6.24 -11.12
N LEU A 349 -18.34 -6.34 -9.81
CA LEU A 349 -17.64 -7.30 -8.96
C LEU A 349 -17.99 -8.73 -9.34
N THR A 350 -19.27 -9.02 -9.59
CA THR A 350 -19.71 -10.33 -10.09
C THR A 350 -19.14 -10.66 -11.47
N ALA A 351 -18.97 -9.68 -12.35
CA ALA A 351 -18.33 -9.88 -13.65
C ALA A 351 -16.82 -10.18 -13.58
N PHE A 352 -16.11 -9.73 -12.53
CA PHE A 352 -14.70 -10.08 -12.33
C PHE A 352 -14.49 -11.51 -11.80
N ASP A 353 -15.47 -12.04 -11.06
CA ASP A 353 -15.44 -13.43 -10.59
C ASP A 353 -15.73 -14.44 -11.71
N ILE A 354 -16.36 -13.98 -12.79
CA ILE A 354 -16.62 -14.79 -13.99
C ILE A 354 -15.47 -14.57 -14.99
N PRO A 355 -14.73 -15.62 -15.41
CA PRO A 355 -13.70 -15.47 -16.44
C PRO A 355 -14.32 -14.84 -17.70
N ASN A 356 -13.67 -13.77 -18.16
CA ASN A 356 -14.17 -12.86 -19.19
C ASN A 356 -14.73 -13.61 -20.42
N PRO A 357 -16.05 -13.61 -20.67
CA PRO A 357 -16.67 -14.39 -21.74
C PRO A 357 -16.29 -13.92 -23.16
N HIS A 358 -15.60 -12.77 -23.28
CA HIS A 358 -15.15 -12.22 -24.55
C HIS A 358 -13.69 -12.56 -24.91
N GLN A 359 -12.94 -13.21 -24.02
CA GLN A 359 -11.64 -13.80 -24.38
C GLN A 359 -11.82 -15.29 -24.61
N MET A 360 -12.02 -15.67 -25.87
CA MET A 360 -11.90 -17.06 -26.27
C MET A 360 -10.45 -17.49 -26.01
N SER A 361 -10.26 -18.52 -25.19
CA SER A 361 -8.96 -19.18 -25.06
C SER A 361 -8.59 -19.84 -26.40
N PHE A 362 -7.32 -20.20 -26.57
CA PHE A 362 -6.89 -20.94 -27.76
C PHE A 362 -7.64 -22.28 -27.91
N GLU A 363 -8.09 -22.84 -26.78
CA GLU A 363 -8.90 -24.05 -26.69
C GLU A 363 -10.35 -23.78 -27.16
N ASP A 364 -10.92 -22.62 -26.80
CA ASP A 364 -12.23 -22.18 -27.30
C ASP A 364 -12.21 -21.90 -28.81
N LEU A 365 -11.11 -21.33 -29.32
CA LEU A 365 -10.89 -21.12 -30.75
C LEU A 365 -10.75 -22.43 -31.53
N GLN A 366 -10.16 -23.47 -30.91
CA GLN A 366 -10.07 -24.81 -31.50
C GLN A 366 -11.40 -25.58 -31.44
N ASN A 367 -12.22 -25.29 -30.44
CA ASN A 367 -13.55 -25.88 -30.25
C ASN A 367 -14.66 -25.11 -30.98
N LEU A 368 -14.33 -24.07 -31.76
CA LEU A 368 -15.30 -23.41 -32.62
C LEU A 368 -15.88 -24.44 -33.61
N PRO A 369 -17.21 -24.44 -33.82
CA PRO A 369 -17.83 -25.36 -34.76
C PRO A 369 -17.20 -25.17 -36.13
N SER A 370 -16.60 -26.24 -36.66
CA SER A 370 -16.06 -26.25 -38.01
C SER A 370 -17.20 -26.06 -39.00
N ILE A 371 -16.96 -25.19 -39.98
CA ILE A 371 -17.93 -24.88 -41.02
C ILE A 371 -18.31 -26.21 -41.72
N PRO A 372 -19.61 -26.55 -41.84
CA PRO A 372 -20.03 -27.73 -42.58
C PRO A 372 -19.48 -27.67 -44.00
N LEU A 373 -18.93 -28.78 -44.51
CA LEU A 373 -18.29 -28.89 -45.83
C LEU A 373 -19.13 -28.33 -47.00
N ASP A 374 -20.44 -28.19 -46.83
CA ASP A 374 -21.39 -27.72 -47.84
C ASP A 374 -21.61 -26.19 -47.84
N THR A 375 -20.94 -25.45 -46.95
CA THR A 375 -21.11 -24.00 -46.82
C THR A 375 -20.15 -23.28 -47.77
N LYS A 376 -20.68 -22.71 -48.87
CA LYS A 376 -19.89 -21.90 -49.81
C LYS A 376 -19.38 -20.64 -49.12
N ALA A 377 -18.05 -20.47 -49.09
CA ALA A 377 -17.43 -19.24 -48.62
C ALA A 377 -17.97 -18.04 -49.42
N PRO A 378 -18.29 -16.91 -48.75
CA PRO A 378 -18.80 -15.72 -49.43
C PRO A 378 -17.75 -15.21 -50.43
N LYS A 379 -18.19 -14.92 -51.67
CA LYS A 379 -17.31 -14.39 -52.71
C LYS A 379 -16.79 -13.01 -52.30
N ASN A 380 -15.47 -12.86 -52.31
CA ASN A 380 -14.80 -11.60 -52.05
C ASN A 380 -15.24 -10.53 -53.07
N PRO A 381 -15.88 -9.43 -52.64
CA PRO A 381 -16.38 -8.39 -53.54
C PRO A 381 -15.28 -7.59 -54.25
N LEU A 382 -14.01 -7.78 -53.88
CA LEU A 382 -12.84 -7.09 -54.46
C LEU A 382 -12.13 -7.89 -55.56
N ARG A 383 -12.55 -9.13 -55.83
CA ARG A 383 -12.09 -9.91 -56.98
C ARG A 383 -13.25 -10.08 -57.96
N LYS A 384 -13.31 -9.19 -58.95
CA LYS A 384 -14.02 -9.45 -60.21
C LYS A 384 -13.11 -10.19 -61.18
#